data_AF-A0A2U9BXP3-F1
#
_entry.id   AF-A0A2U9BXP3-F1
#
_cell.length_a   1.000
_cell.length_b   1.000
_cell.length_c   1.000
_cell.angle_alpha   90.00
_cell.angle_beta   90.00
_cell.angle_gamma   90.00
#
_symmetry.space_group_name_H-M   'P 1'
#
loop_
_entity.id
_entity.type
_entity.pdbx_description
1 polymer ?
#
loop_
_entity_poly.entity_id
_entity_poly.type
_entity_poly.pdbx_seq_one_letter_code
_entity_poly.pdbx_strand_id
1 'polypeptide(L)'
;MHDCLTKALSDLSIKMFVMEHIGKILGLCRGIFWMAAEAKVNKKRFRHLAERVKALEELVEAIKQRGPGQITQNVNRALWKISFTLTEAHELVKKCGKTKFVNLLKC
;
A
#
# COMPACT_ATOMS: atom_id res chain seq x y z
N MET A 1 -21.62 6.71 31.30
CA MET A 1 -20.31 6.04 31.54
C MET A 1 -20.08 4.87 30.59
N HIS A 2 -21.11 4.03 30.33
CA HIS A 2 -21.05 2.92 29.35
C HIS A 2 -20.67 3.38 27.93
N ASP A 3 -21.26 4.47 27.43
CA ASP A 3 -20.98 4.99 26.07
C ASP A 3 -19.54 5.49 25.85
N CYS A 4 -18.88 6.00 26.91
CA CYS A 4 -17.48 6.43 26.81
C CYS A 4 -16.53 5.24 26.70
N LEU A 5 -16.83 4.13 27.39
CA LEU A 5 -16.03 2.91 27.31
C LEU A 5 -16.15 2.28 25.91
N THR A 6 -17.36 2.21 25.37
CA THR A 6 -17.62 1.67 24.03
C THR A 6 -16.90 2.47 22.95
N LYS A 7 -16.92 3.81 23.05
CA LYS A 7 -16.20 4.70 22.14
C LYS A 7 -14.67 4.54 22.23
N ALA A 8 -14.13 4.44 23.43
CA ALA A 8 -12.69 4.24 23.62
C ALA A 8 -12.22 2.89 23.05
N LEU A 9 -13.02 1.84 23.20
CA LEU A 9 -12.73 0.52 22.63
C LEU A 9 -12.81 0.51 21.09
N SER A 10 -13.80 1.19 20.51
CA SER A 10 -13.88 1.35 19.05
C SER A 10 -12.71 2.16 18.50
N ASP A 11 -12.31 3.23 19.19
CA ASP A 11 -11.19 4.07 18.78
C ASP A 11 -9.87 3.29 18.85
N LEU A 12 -9.68 2.44 19.86
CA LEU A 12 -8.50 1.58 19.98
C LEU A 12 -8.44 0.53 18.85
N SER A 13 -9.58 -0.10 18.54
CA SER A 13 -9.70 -1.08 17.46
C SER A 13 -9.41 -0.46 16.09
N ILE A 14 -9.94 0.75 15.83
CA ILE A 14 -9.66 1.51 14.60
C ILE A 14 -8.17 1.85 14.49
N LYS A 15 -7.53 2.32 15.57
CA LYS A 15 -6.11 2.65 15.56
C LYS A 15 -5.23 1.44 15.23
N MET A 16 -5.58 0.26 15.74
CA MET A 16 -4.86 -0.99 15.45
C MET A 16 -4.99 -1.37 13.97
N PHE A 17 -6.20 -1.31 13.41
CA PHE A 17 -6.47 -1.62 12.00
C PHE A 17 -5.78 -0.65 11.03
N VAL A 18 -5.78 0.65 11.35
CA VAL A 18 -5.09 1.67 10.55
C VAL A 18 -3.59 1.36 10.42
N MET A 19 -2.94 0.99 11.53
CA MET A 19 -1.51 0.71 11.54
C MET A 19 -1.17 -0.58 10.78
N GLU A 20 -2.07 -1.57 10.77
CA GLU A 20 -1.95 -2.76 9.94
C GLU A 20 -1.95 -2.41 8.44
N HIS A 21 -2.87 -1.55 7.99
CA HIS A 21 -2.92 -1.10 6.59
C HIS A 21 -1.69 -0.32 6.18
N ILE A 22 -1.23 0.59 7.04
CA ILE A 22 0.01 1.35 6.82
C ILE A 22 1.19 0.38 6.64
N GLY A 23 1.34 -0.59 7.54
CA GLY A 23 2.40 -1.59 7.44
C GLY A 23 2.32 -2.40 6.14
N LYS A 24 1.12 -2.84 5.77
CA LYS A 24 0.86 -3.59 4.54
C LYS A 24 1.21 -2.79 3.28
N ILE A 25 0.81 -1.51 3.22
CA ILE A 25 1.12 -0.64 2.09
C ILE A 25 2.63 -0.44 1.95
N LEU A 26 3.33 -0.13 3.04
CA LEU A 26 4.78 0.05 3.02
C LEU A 26 5.50 -1.21 2.52
N GLY A 27 5.10 -2.38 3.02
CA GLY A 27 5.64 -3.67 2.56
C GLY A 27 5.40 -3.91 1.07
N LEU A 28 4.18 -3.67 0.59
CA LEU A 28 3.83 -3.82 -0.83
C LEU A 28 4.58 -2.83 -1.72
N CYS A 29 4.71 -1.57 -1.30
CA CYS A 29 5.46 -0.57 -2.04
C CYS A 29 6.93 -0.99 -2.20
N ARG A 30 7.58 -1.45 -1.13
CA ARG A 30 8.97 -1.94 -1.19
C ARG A 30 9.10 -3.16 -2.09
N GLY A 31 8.17 -4.11 -2.00
CA GLY A 31 8.15 -5.31 -2.86
C GLY A 31 8.00 -4.96 -4.35
N ILE A 32 7.05 -4.08 -4.69
CA ILE A 32 6.84 -3.64 -6.07
C ILE A 32 8.06 -2.85 -6.58
N PHE A 33 8.63 -1.98 -5.77
CA PHE A 33 9.84 -1.22 -6.12
C PHE A 33 11.00 -2.17 -6.44
N TRP A 34 11.25 -3.17 -5.59
CA TRP A 34 12.32 -4.15 -5.81
C TRP A 34 12.13 -4.93 -7.12
N MET A 35 10.92 -5.46 -7.33
CA MET A 35 10.61 -6.19 -8.58
C MET A 35 10.73 -5.30 -9.83
N ALA A 36 10.37 -4.02 -9.72
CA ALA A 36 10.49 -3.06 -10.81
C ALA A 36 11.96 -2.68 -11.09
N ALA A 37 12.79 -2.58 -10.05
CA ALA A 37 14.22 -2.27 -10.17
C ALA A 37 15.00 -3.42 -10.82
N GLU A 38 14.63 -4.67 -10.55
CA GLU A 38 15.27 -5.87 -11.12
C GLU A 38 14.80 -6.21 -12.55
N ALA A 39 13.73 -5.57 -13.04
CA ALA A 39 13.16 -5.87 -14.35
C ALA A 39 14.10 -5.45 -15.49
N LYS A 40 14.66 -6.44 -16.21
CA LYS A 40 15.55 -6.21 -17.36
C LYS A 40 14.81 -5.68 -18.61
N VAL A 41 13.51 -5.94 -18.73
CA VAL A 41 12.66 -5.62 -19.88
C VAL A 41 11.75 -4.43 -19.53
N ASN A 42 11.47 -3.52 -20.45
CA ASN A 42 10.61 -2.34 -20.25
C ASN A 42 11.08 -1.33 -19.17
N LYS A 43 12.40 -1.08 -19.10
CA LYS A 43 13.07 -0.18 -18.12
C LYS A 43 12.36 1.16 -17.88
N LYS A 44 11.83 1.84 -18.90
CA LYS A 44 11.11 3.12 -18.73
C LYS A 44 9.82 2.97 -17.93
N ARG A 45 9.00 1.95 -18.22
CA ARG A 45 7.72 1.74 -17.54
C ARG A 45 7.91 1.27 -16.11
N PHE A 46 8.86 0.38 -15.87
CA PHE A 46 9.22 -0.06 -14.53
C PHE A 46 9.84 1.08 -13.71
N ARG A 47 10.63 1.97 -14.32
CA ARG A 47 11.11 3.18 -13.66
C ARG A 47 9.96 4.10 -13.22
N HIS A 48 8.99 4.38 -14.09
CA HIS A 48 7.82 5.18 -13.69
C HIS A 48 6.96 4.51 -12.63
N LEU A 49 6.84 3.17 -12.67
CA LEU A 49 6.19 2.41 -11.62
C LEU A 49 6.94 2.57 -10.28
N ALA A 50 8.27 2.43 -10.29
CA ALA A 50 9.11 2.59 -9.11
C ALA A 50 9.00 4.01 -8.52
N GLU A 51 9.05 5.05 -9.36
CA GLU A 51 8.87 6.45 -8.95
C GLU A 51 7.50 6.67 -8.29
N ARG A 52 6.41 6.17 -8.90
CA ARG A 52 5.05 6.30 -8.35
C ARG A 52 4.88 5.56 -7.02
N VAL A 53 5.45 4.37 -6.91
CA VAL A 53 5.38 3.55 -5.70
C VAL A 53 6.22 4.16 -4.58
N LYS A 54 7.34 4.80 -4.91
CA LYS A 54 8.18 5.52 -3.96
C LYS A 54 7.47 6.75 -3.38
N ALA A 55 6.83 7.55 -4.22
CA ALA A 55 6.04 8.70 -3.77
C ALA A 55 4.89 8.27 -2.84
N LEU A 56 4.28 7.11 -3.10
CA LEU A 56 3.25 6.54 -2.23
C LEU A 56 3.82 6.04 -0.90
N GLU A 57 4.99 5.40 -0.91
CA GLU A 57 5.70 5.01 0.31
C GLU A 57 5.97 6.23 1.21
N GLU A 58 6.54 7.30 0.66
CA GLU A 58 6.86 8.54 1.38
C GLU A 58 5.61 9.20 1.99
N LEU A 59 4.51 9.25 1.23
CA LEU A 59 3.23 9.76 1.74
C LEU A 59 2.73 8.93 2.93
N VAL A 60 2.80 7.60 2.84
CA VAL A 60 2.31 6.71 3.90
C VAL A 60 3.22 6.73 5.12
N GLU A 61 4.54 6.92 4.95
CA GLU A 61 5.45 7.17 6.07
C GLU A 61 5.13 8.49 6.78
N ALA A 62 4.85 9.57 6.04
CA ALA A 62 4.44 10.84 6.64
C ALA A 62 3.12 10.71 7.42
N ILE A 63 2.17 9.92 6.93
CA ILE A 63 0.92 9.62 7.66
C ILE A 63 1.20 8.79 8.93
N LYS A 64 2.08 7.78 8.84
CA LYS A 64 2.50 6.97 9.99
C LYS A 64 3.13 7.82 11.10
N GLN A 65 3.98 8.78 10.74
CA GLN A 65 4.67 9.67 11.68
C GLN A 65 3.73 10.58 12.46
N ARG A 66 2.57 10.97 11.89
CA ARG A 66 1.54 11.75 12.61
C ARG A 66 0.85 10.97 13.74
N GLY A 67 0.99 9.65 13.73
CA GLY A 67 0.41 8.76 14.73
C GLY A 67 -1.10 8.53 14.55
N PRO A 68 -1.63 7.43 15.08
CA PRO A 68 -2.99 6.99 14.78
C PRO A 68 -4.07 7.84 15.45
N GLY A 69 -3.71 8.71 16.42
CA GLY A 69 -4.61 9.68 17.03
C GLY A 69 -4.97 10.87 16.15
N GLN A 70 -4.26 11.10 15.05
CA GLN A 70 -4.49 12.20 14.11
C GLN A 70 -5.05 11.74 12.75
N ILE A 71 -5.31 10.45 12.61
CA ILE A 71 -5.82 9.87 11.36
C ILE A 71 -7.34 9.94 11.38
N THR A 72 -7.91 10.72 10.46
CA THR A 72 -9.36 10.81 10.31
C THR A 72 -9.93 9.54 9.68
N GLN A 73 -11.22 9.28 9.86
CA GLN A 73 -11.90 8.13 9.28
C GLN A 73 -11.81 8.10 7.74
N ASN A 74 -11.79 9.28 7.10
CA ASN A 74 -11.61 9.41 5.65
C ASN A 74 -10.22 8.95 5.21
N VAL A 75 -9.17 9.33 5.95
CA VAL A 75 -7.80 8.88 5.68
C VAL A 75 -7.68 7.37 5.91
N ASN A 76 -8.28 6.83 6.97
CA ASN A 76 -8.31 5.37 7.20
C ASN A 76 -8.97 4.63 6.02
N ARG A 77 -10.14 5.09 5.56
CA ARG A 77 -10.83 4.48 4.42
C ARG A 77 -9.98 4.53 3.14
N ALA A 78 -9.28 5.64 2.90
CA ALA A 78 -8.38 5.77 1.77
C ALA A 78 -7.20 4.78 1.86
N LEU A 79 -6.56 4.68 3.03
CA LEU A 79 -5.49 3.71 3.29
C LEU A 79 -5.96 2.27 3.07
N TRP A 80 -7.15 1.90 3.57
CA TRP A 80 -7.72 0.58 3.32
C TRP A 80 -7.83 0.28 1.82
N LYS A 81 -8.42 1.19 1.03
CA LYS A 81 -8.54 1.05 -0.43
C LYS A 81 -7.19 0.91 -1.11
N ILE A 82 -6.22 1.77 -0.76
CA ILE A 82 -4.86 1.72 -1.30
C ILE A 82 -4.23 0.36 -1.00
N SER A 83 -4.36 -0.14 0.24
CA SER A 83 -3.81 -1.45 0.62
C SER A 83 -4.41 -2.60 -0.19
N PHE A 84 -5.70 -2.53 -0.50
CA PHE A 84 -6.39 -3.53 -1.31
C PHE A 84 -5.90 -3.49 -2.77
N THR A 85 -5.90 -2.30 -3.39
CA THR A 85 -5.43 -2.12 -4.77
C THR A 85 -3.97 -2.52 -4.95
N LEU A 86 -3.09 -2.19 -4.00
CA LEU A 86 -1.69 -2.61 -4.05
C LEU A 86 -1.53 -4.12 -3.89
N THR A 87 -2.39 -4.77 -3.11
CA THR A 87 -2.39 -6.24 -2.98
C THR A 87 -2.71 -6.88 -4.33
N GLU A 88 -3.75 -6.40 -5.02
CA GLU A 88 -4.12 -6.90 -6.35
C GLU A 88 -3.01 -6.65 -7.37
N ALA A 89 -2.42 -5.45 -7.38
CA ALA A 89 -1.32 -5.11 -8.27
C ALA A 89 -0.08 -6.00 -8.05
N HIS A 90 0.27 -6.26 -6.78
CA HIS A 90 1.39 -7.13 -6.44
C HIS A 90 1.19 -8.57 -6.93
N GLU A 91 -0.02 -9.12 -6.76
CA GLU A 91 -0.35 -10.45 -7.29
C GLU A 91 -0.34 -10.51 -8.82
N LEU A 92 -0.75 -9.44 -9.52
CA LEU A 92 -0.63 -9.33 -10.97
C LEU A 92 0.82 -9.32 -11.43
N VAL A 93 1.69 -8.52 -10.79
CA VAL A 93 3.13 -8.46 -11.11
C VAL A 93 3.79 -9.82 -10.89
N LYS A 94 3.46 -10.49 -9.77
CA LYS A 94 3.96 -11.83 -9.45
C LYS A 94 3.53 -12.88 -10.48
N LYS A 95 2.30 -12.80 -10.99
CA LYS A 95 1.82 -13.67 -12.09
C LYS A 95 2.58 -13.39 -13.39
N CYS A 96 2.76 -12.12 -13.77
CA CYS A 96 3.52 -11.75 -14.98
C CYS A 96 4.99 -12.17 -14.93
N GLY A 97 5.61 -12.23 -13.75
CA GLY A 97 6.99 -12.69 -13.59
C GLY A 97 7.18 -14.20 -13.69
N LYS A 98 6.17 -15.01 -13.30
CA LYS A 98 6.23 -16.47 -13.34
C LYS A 98 5.96 -17.05 -14.72
N THR A 99 5.17 -16.36 -15.52
CA THR A 99 4.83 -16.81 -16.85
C THR A 99 5.70 -16.08 -17.87
N LYS A 100 6.52 -16.82 -18.64
CA LYS A 100 7.14 -16.34 -19.88
C LYS A 100 6.07 -16.04 -20.96
N PHE A 101 5.01 -15.31 -20.64
CA PHE A 101 4.07 -14.81 -21.65
C PHE A 101 4.60 -13.48 -22.19
N VAL A 102 5.52 -13.63 -23.13
CA VAL A 102 5.70 -12.69 -24.23
C VAL A 102 4.32 -12.55 -24.89
N ASN A 103 3.79 -11.33 -24.97
CA ASN A 103 2.56 -10.93 -25.70
C ASN A 103 1.20 -10.86 -24.97
N LEU A 104 1.10 -10.32 -23.75
CA LEU A 104 -0.22 -9.90 -23.23
C LEU A 104 -0.28 -8.57 -22.49
N LEU A 105 0.75 -7.74 -22.63
CA LEU A 105 0.66 -6.33 -22.25
C LEU A 105 1.18 -5.46 -23.39
N LYS A 106 0.29 -5.17 -24.35
CA LYS A 106 0.27 -3.82 -24.93
C LYS A 106 -0.16 -2.84 -23.83
N CYS A 107 0.70 -2.64 -22.83
CA CYS A 107 0.77 -1.36 -22.15
C CYS A 107 1.54 -0.39 -23.04
#